data_AF-A0A2M7UEA3-F1
#
_entry.id   AF-A0A2M7UEA3-F1
#
_cell.length_a   1.000
_cell.length_b   1.000
_cell.length_c   1.000
_cell.angle_alpha   90.00
_cell.angle_beta   90.00
_cell.angle_gamma   90.00
#
_symmetry.space_group_name_H-M   'P 1'
#
loop_
_entity.id
_entity.type
_entity.pdbx_description
1 polymer ?
#
loop_
_entity_poly.entity_id
_entity_poly.type
_entity_poly.pdbx_seq_one_letter_code
_entity_poly.pdbx_strand_id
1 'polypeptide(L)'
;WHKQTGRNCPVPFQYILTSNMSIRQKIAQSVGGFEADITSYGGEDSEFAYRIIQTTGGYFAYNPHAIAYHQHEPLKKTAIKLHEYGCKSLPLILNRHPELSEHLPARLVEPMQGSDRFILKLQKIWAWVFLRKPFWILARGLRLVTPDFIAFPMIRFIMAYHTLTGYREALRKP
;
A
#
# COMPACT_ATOMS: atom_id res chain seq x y z
N TRP A 1 5.76 12.02 12.39
CA TRP A 1 6.64 10.94 11.93
C TRP A 1 7.86 10.92 12.83
N HIS A 2 8.06 9.82 13.55
CA HIS A 2 8.98 9.73 14.69
C HIS A 2 10.43 9.99 14.27
N LYS A 3 11.11 10.91 14.97
CA LYS A 3 12.51 11.32 14.72
C LYS A 3 13.56 10.26 15.13
N GLN A 4 13.15 9.09 15.61
CA GLN A 4 14.05 8.04 16.06
C GLN A 4 13.46 6.68 15.69
N THR A 5 13.96 6.09 14.61
CA THR A 5 13.76 4.67 14.34
C THR A 5 15.12 3.98 14.33
N GLY A 6 15.15 2.75 14.81
CA GLY A 6 16.35 1.99 15.10
C GLY A 6 15.95 0.58 15.51
N ARG A 7 16.86 -0.23 16.06
CA ARG A 7 16.57 -1.63 16.37
C ARG A 7 15.32 -1.83 17.23
N ASN A 8 15.08 -0.94 18.18
CA ASN A 8 13.96 -1.01 19.12
C ASN A 8 12.65 -0.40 18.58
N CYS A 9 12.73 0.35 17.48
CA CYS A 9 11.57 0.95 16.81
C CYS A 9 11.86 0.95 15.31
N PRO A 10 11.76 -0.20 14.64
CA PRO A 10 12.11 -0.30 13.23
C PRO A 10 11.07 0.40 12.34
N VAL A 11 11.49 0.86 11.16
CA VAL A 11 10.54 1.39 10.17
C VAL A 11 9.69 0.23 9.65
N PRO A 12 8.34 0.31 9.71
CA PRO A 12 7.47 -0.70 9.12
C PRO A 12 7.70 -0.85 7.62
N PHE A 13 7.67 -2.09 7.12
CA PHE A 13 8.00 -2.41 5.72
C PHE A 13 7.12 -1.67 4.71
N GLN A 14 5.88 -1.33 5.06
CA GLN A 14 4.95 -0.60 4.20
C GLN A 14 5.40 0.85 3.89
N TYR A 15 6.36 1.36 4.67
CA TYR A 15 6.91 2.71 4.49
C TYR A 15 8.31 2.71 3.86
N ILE A 16 8.85 1.54 3.51
CA ILE A 16 10.13 1.43 2.83
C ILE A 16 9.93 1.69 1.34
N LEU A 17 10.69 2.65 0.83
CA LEU A 17 10.73 3.02 -0.58
C LEU A 17 12.16 2.88 -1.08
N THR A 18 12.37 2.11 -2.15
CA THR A 18 13.72 1.79 -2.62
C THR A 18 14.41 2.98 -3.27
N SER A 19 13.64 4.00 -3.68
CA SER A 19 14.14 5.29 -4.15
C SER A 19 14.90 6.10 -3.09
N ASN A 20 14.72 5.82 -1.80
CA ASN A 20 15.47 6.45 -0.71
C ASN A 20 15.82 5.45 0.40
N MET A 21 16.52 4.38 0.00
CA MET A 21 16.97 3.31 0.90
C MET A 21 18.39 2.88 0.51
N SER A 22 19.15 2.37 1.48
CA SER A 22 20.42 1.69 1.21
C SER A 22 20.51 0.40 2.02
N ILE A 23 20.99 -0.67 1.37
CA ILE A 23 21.20 -1.98 1.97
C ILE A 23 22.54 -2.55 1.50
N ARG A 24 23.07 -3.54 2.25
CA ARG A 24 24.26 -4.26 1.80
C ARG A 24 23.89 -5.17 0.64
N GLN A 25 24.73 -5.22 -0.39
CA GLN A 25 24.52 -6.08 -1.57
C GLN A 25 24.23 -7.55 -1.20
N LYS A 26 24.96 -8.10 -0.22
CA LYS A 26 24.74 -9.47 0.25
C LYS A 26 23.32 -9.74 0.79
N ILE A 27 22.66 -8.72 1.34
CA ILE A 27 21.28 -8.83 1.85
C ILE A 27 20.29 -8.86 0.69
N ALA A 28 20.49 -8.00 -0.33
CA ALA A 28 19.69 -8.05 -1.55
C ALA A 28 19.83 -9.41 -2.25
N GLN A 29 21.05 -9.92 -2.35
CA GLN A 29 21.33 -11.23 -2.97
C GLN A 29 20.73 -12.39 -2.17
N SER A 30 20.74 -12.34 -0.83
CA SER A 30 20.19 -13.42 -0.01
C SER A 30 18.68 -13.63 -0.17
N VAL A 31 17.95 -12.61 -0.63
CA VAL A 31 16.51 -12.73 -0.94
C VAL A 31 16.24 -12.87 -2.44
N GLY A 32 17.27 -12.89 -3.29
CA GLY A 32 17.11 -13.00 -4.75
C GLY A 32 16.74 -11.70 -5.47
N GLY A 33 16.89 -10.54 -4.84
CA GLY A 33 16.53 -9.24 -5.43
C GLY A 33 15.02 -8.99 -5.49
N PHE A 34 14.59 -8.12 -6.41
CA PHE A 34 13.17 -7.81 -6.65
C PHE A 34 12.44 -8.99 -7.28
N GLU A 35 11.13 -9.05 -7.03
CA GLU A 35 10.29 -10.04 -7.69
C GLU A 35 10.04 -9.64 -9.15
N ALA A 36 10.53 -10.45 -10.10
CA ALA A 36 10.50 -10.15 -11.52
C ALA A 36 9.08 -10.16 -12.11
N ASP A 37 8.15 -10.88 -11.49
CA ASP A 37 6.75 -10.92 -11.92
C ASP A 37 6.01 -9.59 -11.63
N ILE A 38 6.51 -8.76 -10.70
CA ILE A 38 5.93 -7.45 -10.41
C ILE A 38 6.42 -6.44 -11.45
N THR A 39 5.74 -6.45 -12.60
CA THR A 39 6.07 -5.60 -13.76
C THR A 39 5.25 -4.30 -13.82
N SER A 40 4.21 -4.18 -13.01
CA SER A 40 3.37 -2.98 -12.90
C SER A 40 3.76 -2.12 -11.71
N TYR A 41 3.32 -0.86 -11.75
CA TYR A 41 3.59 0.11 -10.70
C TYR A 41 3.15 -0.38 -9.30
N GLY A 42 4.06 -0.26 -8.33
CA GLY A 42 3.75 -0.29 -6.90
C GLY A 42 3.79 -1.66 -6.24
N GLY A 43 4.14 -1.64 -4.96
CA GLY A 43 4.18 -2.81 -4.07
C GLY A 43 5.50 -3.57 -4.06
N GLU A 44 6.32 -3.43 -5.09
CA GLU A 44 7.63 -4.07 -5.23
C GLU A 44 8.58 -3.71 -4.08
N ASP A 45 8.58 -2.44 -3.68
CA ASP A 45 9.42 -1.94 -2.59
C ASP A 45 9.06 -2.58 -1.25
N SER A 46 7.75 -2.61 -0.95
CA SER A 46 7.24 -3.15 0.32
C SER A 46 7.33 -4.67 0.37
N GLU A 47 7.10 -5.36 -0.75
CA GLU A 47 7.29 -6.82 -0.89
C GLU A 47 8.77 -7.19 -0.68
N PHE A 48 9.68 -6.44 -1.30
CA PHE A 48 11.12 -6.65 -1.16
C PHE A 48 11.59 -6.40 0.27
N ALA A 49 11.15 -5.29 0.88
CA ALA A 49 11.45 -4.98 2.28
C ALA A 49 10.90 -6.04 3.24
N TYR A 50 9.68 -6.55 2.99
CA TYR A 50 9.08 -7.63 3.75
C TYR A 50 9.95 -8.89 3.70
N ARG A 51 10.33 -9.35 2.50
CA ARG A 51 11.22 -10.53 2.35
C ARG A 51 12.54 -10.35 3.07
N ILE A 52 13.18 -9.18 2.98
CA ILE A 52 14.42 -8.90 3.72
C ILE A 52 14.24 -9.09 5.23
N ILE A 53 13.18 -8.53 5.80
CA ILE A 53 12.92 -8.64 7.24
C ILE A 53 12.69 -10.10 7.63
N GLN A 54 11.87 -10.83 6.87
CA GLN A 54 11.56 -12.23 7.15
C GLN A 54 12.79 -13.14 7.04
N THR A 55 13.58 -13.00 5.98
CA THR A 55 14.74 -13.89 5.74
C THR A 55 15.91 -13.59 6.67
N THR A 56 16.15 -12.32 7.02
CA THR A 56 17.35 -11.93 7.77
C THR A 56 17.11 -11.72 9.27
N GLY A 57 15.85 -11.57 9.70
CA GLY A 57 15.52 -11.06 11.04
C GLY A 57 16.02 -9.63 11.28
N GLY A 58 16.46 -8.95 10.22
CA GLY A 58 16.99 -7.59 10.25
C GLY A 58 15.88 -6.54 10.33
N TYR A 59 16.29 -5.29 10.28
CA TYR A 59 15.38 -4.15 10.34
C TYR A 59 15.88 -2.98 9.51
N PHE A 60 14.96 -2.08 9.16
CA PHE A 60 15.26 -0.80 8.53
C PHE A 60 15.27 0.31 9.58
N ALA A 61 16.30 1.16 9.52
CA ALA A 61 16.43 2.36 10.34
C ALA A 61 16.27 3.60 9.46
N TYR A 62 15.59 4.61 9.98
CA TYR A 62 15.45 5.92 9.36
C TYR A 62 16.71 6.72 9.66
N ASN A 63 17.32 7.28 8.62
CA ASN A 63 18.40 8.24 8.75
C ASN A 63 17.87 9.64 8.37
N PRO A 64 17.78 10.60 9.31
CA PRO A 64 17.31 11.95 9.00
C PRO A 64 18.23 12.71 8.02
N HIS A 65 19.46 12.25 7.82
CA HIS A 65 20.40 12.82 6.85
C HIS A 65 20.33 12.17 5.46
N ALA A 66 19.58 11.07 5.29
CA ALA A 66 19.35 10.46 3.99
C ALA A 66 18.22 11.21 3.24
N ILE A 67 18.60 12.33 2.62
CA ILE A 67 17.67 13.23 1.93
C ILE A 67 17.57 12.84 0.45
N ALA A 68 16.34 12.65 -0.03
CA ALA A 68 16.03 12.49 -1.44
C ALA A 68 14.95 13.50 -1.86
N TYR A 69 15.08 14.07 -3.05
CA TYR A 69 14.09 14.98 -3.63
C TYR A 69 13.21 14.20 -4.60
N HIS A 70 11.89 14.36 -4.46
CA HIS A 70 10.92 13.67 -5.30
C HIS A 70 9.96 14.68 -5.94
N GLN A 71 9.83 14.63 -7.26
CA GLN A 71 8.86 15.43 -7.99
C GLN A 71 7.49 14.76 -7.94
N HIS A 72 6.53 15.41 -7.29
CA HIS A 72 5.19 14.86 -7.17
C HIS A 72 4.43 14.89 -8.50
N GLU A 73 3.74 13.79 -8.79
CA GLU A 73 2.80 13.73 -9.90
C GLU A 73 1.42 14.27 -9.52
N PRO A 74 0.63 14.75 -10.48
CA PRO A 74 -0.76 15.11 -10.25
C PRO A 74 -1.56 13.90 -9.76
N LEU A 75 -2.49 14.14 -8.83
CA LEU A 75 -3.35 13.10 -8.24
C LEU A 75 -4.06 12.22 -9.28
N LYS A 76 -4.44 12.77 -10.44
CA LYS A 76 -5.05 12.00 -11.53
C LYS A 76 -4.12 10.90 -12.06
N LYS A 77 -2.83 11.21 -12.24
CA LYS A 77 -1.82 10.23 -12.70
C LYS A 77 -1.57 9.19 -11.62
N THR A 78 -1.42 9.63 -10.37
CA THR A 78 -1.26 8.75 -9.20
C THR A 78 -2.44 7.80 -9.04
N ALA A 79 -3.68 8.28 -9.24
CA ALA A 79 -4.89 7.46 -9.17
C ALA A 79 -4.91 6.34 -10.22
N ILE A 80 -4.47 6.61 -11.45
CA ILE A 80 -4.36 5.59 -12.51
C ILE A 80 -3.36 4.51 -12.10
N LYS A 81 -2.17 4.94 -11.64
CA LYS A 81 -1.12 4.04 -11.14
C LYS A 81 -1.57 3.20 -9.95
N LEU A 82 -2.33 3.79 -9.02
CA LEU A 82 -2.89 3.07 -7.86
C LEU A 82 -3.98 2.07 -8.25
N HIS A 83 -4.77 2.35 -9.29
CA HIS A 83 -5.72 1.38 -9.85
C HIS A 83 -4.97 0.22 -10.51
N GLU A 84 -3.94 0.52 -11.30
CA GLU A 84 -3.09 -0.51 -11.92
C GLU A 84 -2.40 -1.39 -10.87
N TYR A 85 -1.82 -0.79 -9.83
CA TYR A 85 -1.29 -1.48 -8.66
C TYR A 85 -2.30 -2.46 -8.07
N GLY A 86 -3.52 -1.98 -7.80
CA GLY A 86 -4.60 -2.79 -7.27
C GLY A 86 -5.00 -3.95 -8.19
N CYS A 87 -5.04 -3.72 -9.51
CA CYS A 87 -5.41 -4.72 -10.50
C CYS A 87 -4.35 -5.79 -10.75
N LYS A 88 -3.07 -5.46 -10.65
CA LYS A 88 -1.97 -6.28 -11.17
C LYS A 88 -0.99 -6.71 -10.08
N SER A 89 -0.25 -5.75 -9.49
CA SER A 89 0.80 -6.07 -8.51
C SER A 89 0.23 -6.63 -7.21
N LEU A 90 -0.85 -6.03 -6.68
CA LEU A 90 -1.41 -6.41 -5.38
C LEU A 90 -1.90 -7.88 -5.33
N PRO A 91 -2.63 -8.42 -6.32
CA PRO A 91 -2.95 -9.84 -6.38
C PRO A 91 -1.71 -10.75 -6.39
N LEU A 92 -0.66 -10.40 -7.15
CA LEU A 92 0.57 -11.19 -7.20
C LEU A 92 1.26 -11.24 -5.84
N ILE A 93 1.35 -10.09 -5.17
CA ILE A 93 1.92 -9.97 -3.82
C ILE A 93 1.13 -10.81 -2.83
N LEU A 94 -0.21 -10.69 -2.82
CA LEU A 94 -1.07 -11.42 -1.88
C LEU A 94 -1.15 -12.92 -2.17
N ASN A 95 -0.99 -13.35 -3.42
CA ASN A 95 -0.90 -14.77 -3.74
C ASN A 95 0.40 -15.40 -3.21
N ARG A 96 1.50 -14.64 -3.22
CA ARG A 96 2.81 -15.10 -2.75
C ARG A 96 2.98 -14.97 -1.23
N HIS A 97 2.43 -13.92 -0.65
CA HIS A 97 2.50 -13.59 0.78
C HIS A 97 1.09 -13.30 1.34
N PRO A 98 0.22 -14.32 1.49
CA PRO A 98 -1.16 -14.12 1.92
C PRO A 98 -1.29 -13.41 3.27
N GLU A 99 -0.33 -13.62 4.17
CA GLU A 99 -0.24 -12.96 5.48
C GLU A 99 -0.14 -11.44 5.39
N LEU A 100 0.33 -10.89 4.26
CA LEU A 100 0.37 -9.44 4.05
C LEU A 100 -1.03 -8.82 3.95
N SER A 101 -2.07 -9.60 3.64
CA SER A 101 -3.44 -9.09 3.61
C SER A 101 -3.86 -8.49 4.95
N GLU A 102 -3.36 -9.03 6.07
CA GLU A 102 -3.66 -8.50 7.41
C GLU A 102 -3.17 -7.06 7.61
N HIS A 103 -2.10 -6.69 6.91
CA HIS A 103 -1.43 -5.40 6.99
C HIS A 103 -1.80 -4.45 5.86
N LEU A 104 -2.52 -4.92 4.83
CA LEU A 104 -2.90 -4.15 3.67
C LEU A 104 -4.40 -3.82 3.68
N PRO A 105 -4.82 -2.66 3.15
CA PRO A 105 -6.24 -2.34 3.00
C PRO A 105 -7.02 -3.32 2.11
N ALA A 106 -6.33 -4.17 1.34
CA ALA A 106 -6.89 -5.18 0.44
C ALA A 106 -7.94 -6.09 1.11
N ARG A 107 -7.70 -6.48 2.37
CA ARG A 107 -8.64 -7.27 3.18
C ARG A 107 -10.04 -6.67 3.29
N LEU A 108 -10.21 -5.36 3.09
CA LEU A 108 -11.51 -4.69 3.17
C LEU A 108 -12.44 -5.04 2.01
N VAL A 109 -11.89 -5.59 0.92
CA VAL A 109 -12.66 -5.92 -0.28
C VAL A 109 -12.63 -7.40 -0.65
N GLU A 110 -11.84 -8.19 0.06
CA GLU A 110 -11.87 -9.65 0.00
C GLU A 110 -13.21 -10.20 0.50
N PRO A 111 -13.60 -11.43 0.07
CA PRO A 111 -14.79 -12.11 0.58
C PRO A 111 -14.81 -12.18 2.11
N MET A 112 -16.00 -12.12 2.69
CA MET A 112 -16.15 -12.24 4.13
C MET A 112 -15.94 -13.70 4.55
N GLN A 113 -15.06 -13.92 5.52
CA GLN A 113 -14.75 -15.24 6.05
C GLN A 113 -15.45 -15.45 7.40
N GLY A 114 -15.78 -16.71 7.73
CA GLY A 114 -16.40 -17.04 9.01
C GLY A 114 -15.52 -16.63 10.21
N SER A 115 -14.21 -16.84 10.07
CA SER A 115 -13.14 -16.51 11.02
C SER A 115 -12.89 -15.00 11.21
N ASP A 116 -13.45 -14.13 10.35
CA ASP A 116 -13.24 -12.69 10.47
C ASP A 116 -13.76 -12.17 11.81
N ARG A 117 -12.96 -11.32 12.46
CA ARG A 117 -13.38 -10.59 13.66
C ARG A 117 -14.57 -9.70 13.36
N PHE A 118 -15.47 -9.51 14.32
CA PHE A 118 -16.68 -8.69 14.15
C PHE A 118 -16.39 -7.28 13.62
N ILE A 119 -15.36 -6.61 14.14
CA ILE A 119 -14.94 -5.27 13.69
C ILE A 119 -14.53 -5.29 12.21
N LEU A 120 -13.82 -6.32 11.75
CA LEU A 120 -13.42 -6.45 10.35
C LEU A 120 -14.64 -6.66 9.44
N LYS A 121 -15.62 -7.47 9.88
CA LYS A 121 -16.88 -7.66 9.15
C LYS A 121 -17.62 -6.32 8.98
N LEU A 122 -17.70 -5.52 10.04
CA LEU A 122 -18.23 -4.15 9.93
C LEU A 122 -17.42 -3.33 8.93
N GLN A 123 -16.09 -3.28 9.04
CA GLN A 123 -15.23 -2.53 8.12
C GLN A 123 -15.41 -2.96 6.65
N LYS A 124 -15.59 -4.26 6.37
CA LYS A 124 -15.91 -4.78 5.03
C LYS A 124 -17.27 -4.25 4.53
N ILE A 125 -18.29 -4.20 5.39
CA ILE A 125 -19.60 -3.61 5.06
C ILE A 125 -19.45 -2.11 4.76
N TRP A 126 -18.76 -1.35 5.61
CA TRP A 126 -18.46 0.07 5.38
C TRP A 126 -17.73 0.26 4.04
N ALA A 127 -16.68 -0.52 3.78
CA ALA A 127 -15.97 -0.48 2.52
C ALA A 127 -16.87 -0.85 1.32
N TRP A 128 -17.81 -1.78 1.46
CA TRP A 128 -18.79 -2.12 0.42
C TRP A 128 -19.76 -0.98 0.10
N VAL A 129 -20.18 -0.21 1.10
CA VAL A 129 -21.04 0.97 0.95
C VAL A 129 -20.26 2.13 0.32
N PHE A 130 -19.11 2.50 0.89
CA PHE A 130 -18.39 3.74 0.58
C PHE A 130 -17.44 3.63 -0.62
N LEU A 131 -16.95 2.44 -0.98
CA LEU A 131 -16.15 2.26 -2.20
C LEU A 131 -17.05 2.14 -3.44
N ARG A 132 -17.87 3.16 -3.67
CA ARG A 132 -18.73 3.31 -4.86
C ARG A 132 -18.55 4.67 -5.51
N LYS A 133 -18.84 4.75 -6.81
CA LYS A 133 -18.64 5.97 -7.64
C LYS A 133 -19.23 7.25 -7.02
N PRO A 134 -20.44 7.27 -6.42
CA PRO A 134 -21.00 8.51 -5.86
C PRO A 134 -20.12 9.11 -4.76
N PHE A 135 -19.59 8.29 -3.85
CA PHE A 135 -18.72 8.75 -2.77
C PHE A 135 -17.36 9.24 -3.29
N TRP A 136 -16.83 8.59 -4.34
CA TRP A 136 -15.64 9.08 -5.03
C TRP A 136 -15.86 10.45 -5.70
N ILE A 137 -16.99 10.64 -6.39
CA ILE A 137 -17.35 11.94 -6.99
C ILE A 137 -17.45 13.01 -5.90
N LEU A 138 -18.14 12.69 -4.79
CA LEU A 138 -18.30 13.59 -3.65
C LEU A 138 -16.94 13.98 -3.05
N ALA A 139 -16.07 13.02 -2.76
CA ALA A 139 -14.73 13.28 -2.22
C ALA A 139 -13.88 14.12 -3.20
N ARG A 140 -14.00 13.87 -4.51
CA ARG A 140 -13.32 14.64 -5.56
C ARG A 140 -13.79 16.09 -5.61
N GLY A 141 -15.07 16.37 -5.36
CA GLY A 141 -15.61 17.73 -5.29
C GLY A 141 -15.23 18.42 -4.00
N LEU A 142 -15.48 17.79 -2.85
CA LEU A 142 -15.23 18.36 -1.52
C LEU A 142 -13.78 18.81 -1.35
N ARG A 143 -12.79 18.03 -1.82
CA ARG A 143 -11.37 18.39 -1.67
C ARG A 143 -10.97 19.71 -2.36
N LEU A 144 -11.76 20.20 -3.33
CA LEU A 144 -11.45 21.41 -4.10
C LEU A 144 -11.97 22.68 -3.42
N VAL A 145 -12.94 22.54 -2.52
CA VAL A 145 -13.68 23.66 -1.91
C VAL A 145 -13.53 23.70 -0.39
N THR A 146 -12.83 22.73 0.19
CA THR A 146 -12.64 22.61 1.64
C THR A 146 -11.19 22.86 2.03
N PRO A 147 -10.93 23.31 3.27
CA PRO A 147 -9.57 23.46 3.77
C PRO A 147 -8.80 22.14 3.80
N ASP A 148 -7.47 22.25 3.88
CA ASP A 148 -6.53 21.13 3.82
C ASP A 148 -6.85 19.98 4.78
N PHE A 149 -7.28 20.26 6.02
CA PHE A 149 -7.59 19.21 7.00
C PHE A 149 -8.79 18.33 6.60
N ILE A 150 -9.66 18.80 5.71
CA ILE A 150 -10.75 18.03 5.09
C ILE A 150 -10.28 17.45 3.75
N ALA A 151 -9.57 18.24 2.94
CA ALA A 151 -9.09 17.82 1.63
C ALA A 151 -8.11 16.63 1.71
N PHE A 152 -7.22 16.58 2.71
CA PHE A 152 -6.25 15.49 2.87
C PHE A 152 -6.90 14.12 3.10
N PRO A 153 -7.85 13.96 4.05
CA PRO A 153 -8.65 12.73 4.14
C PRO A 153 -9.35 12.35 2.83
N MET A 154 -9.88 13.33 2.08
CA MET A 154 -10.52 13.05 0.78
C MET A 154 -9.51 12.54 -0.25
N ILE A 155 -8.29 13.10 -0.29
CA ILE A 155 -7.21 12.61 -1.16
C ILE A 155 -6.85 11.16 -0.80
N ARG A 156 -6.68 10.87 0.50
CA ARG A 156 -6.38 9.51 0.98
C ARG A 156 -7.51 8.54 0.63
N PHE A 157 -8.76 8.96 0.76
CA PHE A 157 -9.92 8.18 0.33
C PHE A 157 -9.90 7.92 -1.18
N ILE A 158 -9.61 8.93 -2.01
CA ILE A 158 -9.51 8.77 -3.47
C ILE A 158 -8.40 7.78 -3.83
N MET A 159 -7.23 7.87 -3.19
CA MET A 159 -6.12 6.92 -3.39
C MET A 159 -6.55 5.48 -3.04
N ALA A 160 -7.14 5.29 -1.85
CA ALA A 160 -7.64 4.00 -1.41
C ALA A 160 -8.76 3.47 -2.31
N TYR A 161 -9.66 4.34 -2.79
CA TYR A 161 -10.71 3.99 -3.73
C TYR A 161 -10.13 3.34 -4.98
N HIS A 162 -9.16 3.97 -5.63
CA HIS A 162 -8.57 3.44 -6.86
C HIS A 162 -7.83 2.11 -6.64
N THR A 163 -7.03 1.99 -5.58
CA THR A 163 -6.37 0.71 -5.25
C THR A 163 -7.37 -0.41 -4.99
N LEU A 164 -8.39 -0.16 -4.18
CA LEU A 164 -9.34 -1.19 -3.78
C LEU A 164 -10.34 -1.54 -4.87
N THR A 165 -10.72 -0.61 -5.74
CA THR A 165 -11.53 -0.93 -6.92
C THR A 165 -10.74 -1.75 -7.93
N GLY A 166 -9.46 -1.42 -8.15
CA GLY A 166 -8.59 -2.23 -8.99
C GLY A 166 -8.45 -3.66 -8.46
N TYR A 167 -8.23 -3.81 -7.15
CA TYR A 167 -8.14 -5.14 -6.55
C TYR A 167 -9.46 -5.93 -6.62
N ARG A 168 -10.60 -5.28 -6.42
CA ARG A 168 -11.93 -5.89 -6.64
C ARG A 168 -12.13 -6.38 -8.07
N GLU A 169 -11.61 -5.64 -9.06
CA GLU A 169 -11.66 -6.07 -10.46
C GLU A 169 -10.80 -7.32 -10.68
N ALA A 170 -9.61 -7.38 -10.07
CA ALA A 170 -8.76 -8.57 -10.14
C ALA A 170 -9.43 -9.81 -9.52
N LEU A 171 -10.08 -9.67 -8.36
CA LEU A 171 -10.80 -10.77 -7.70
C LEU A 171 -12.01 -11.31 -8.50
N ARG A 172 -12.51 -10.55 -9.47
CA ARG A 172 -13.64 -10.96 -10.33
C ARG A 172 -13.21 -11.63 -11.62
N LYS A 173 -11.94 -11.53 -12.00
CA LYS A 173 -11.42 -12.22 -13.18
C LYS A 173 -11.25 -13.70 -12.81
N PRO A 174 -11.80 -14.63 -13.61
CA PRO A 174 -11.67 -16.07 -13.37
C PRO A 174 -10.22 -16.52 -13.49
#